data_AF-A0A0F9MAI7-F1
#
_entry.id   AF-A0A0F9MAI7-F1
#
_cell.length_a   1.000
_cell.length_b   1.000
_cell.length_c   1.000
_cell.angle_alpha   90.00
_cell.angle_beta   90.00
_cell.angle_gamma   90.00
#
_symmetry.space_group_name_H-M   'P 1'
#
loop_
_entity.id
_entity.type
_entity.pdbx_description
1 polymer ?
#
loop_
_entity_poly.entity_id
_entity_poly.type
_entity_poly.pdbx_seq_one_letter_code
_entity_poly.pdbx_strand_id
1 'polypeptide(L)'
;MSKKNNRIEEYREIIEKRYSLVPTGCGGSFGEILCFELHTQPINSRMDCKTFSGGYSTGLTFKELAKKWGISTNFLGELIADHCKKL
;
A
#
# COMPACT_ATOMS: atom_id res chain seq x y z
N MET A 1 -4.10 17.24 18.82
CA MET A 1 -3.76 16.04 18.00
C MET A 1 -2.27 15.76 18.12
N SER A 2 -1.88 14.52 18.38
CA SER A 2 -0.46 14.14 18.48
C SER A 2 0.27 14.37 17.15
N LYS A 3 1.49 14.94 17.17
CA LYS A 3 2.32 15.19 15.98
C LYS A 3 2.46 13.97 15.04
N LYS A 4 2.35 12.77 15.60
CA LYS A 4 2.42 11.50 14.87
C LYS A 4 1.21 11.26 13.97
N ASN A 5 0.01 11.60 14.42
CA ASN A 5 -1.22 11.39 13.63
C ASN A 5 -1.28 12.34 12.45
N ASN A 6 -0.75 13.56 12.58
CA ASN A 6 -0.71 14.52 11.47
C ASN A 6 0.16 14.00 10.32
N ARG A 7 1.34 13.46 10.65
CA ARG A 7 2.29 12.94 9.64
C ARG A 7 1.75 11.72 8.88
N ILE A 8 0.94 10.88 9.51
CA ILE A 8 0.31 9.71 8.87
C ILE A 8 -0.73 10.17 7.85
N GLU A 9 -1.61 11.11 8.25
CA GLU A 9 -2.66 11.63 7.37
C GLU A 9 -2.07 12.39 6.18
N GLU A 10 -1.12 13.30 6.43
CA GLU A 10 -0.40 14.02 5.37
C GLU A 10 0.21 13.05 4.34
N TYR A 11 0.78 11.93 4.82
CA TYR A 11 1.39 10.96 3.93
C TYR A 11 0.37 10.18 3.11
N ARG A 12 -0.81 9.88 3.66
CA ARG A 12 -1.91 9.27 2.89
C ARG A 12 -2.35 10.17 1.76
N GLU A 13 -2.60 11.44 2.06
CA GLU A 13 -3.00 12.43 1.05
C GLU A 13 -1.96 12.55 -0.07
N ILE A 14 -0.66 12.51 0.28
CA ILE A 14 0.43 12.51 -0.71
C ILE A 14 0.35 11.26 -1.61
N ILE A 15 0.08 10.08 -1.05
CA ILE A 15 -0.07 8.85 -1.84
C ILE A 15 -1.27 8.95 -2.76
N GLU A 16 -2.45 9.30 -2.25
CA GLU A 16 -3.67 9.44 -3.06
C GLU A 16 -3.48 10.45 -4.19
N LYS A 17 -2.85 11.60 -3.91
CA LYS A 17 -2.53 12.62 -4.91
C LYS A 17 -1.53 12.14 -5.96
N ARG A 18 -0.55 11.30 -5.60
CA ARG A 18 0.39 10.73 -6.58
C ARG A 18 -0.33 9.77 -7.52
N TYR A 19 -1.22 8.95 -6.98
CA TYR A 19 -1.93 7.92 -7.74
C TYR A 19 -3.12 8.51 -8.53
N SER A 20 -3.62 9.69 -8.19
CA SER A 20 -4.59 10.40 -9.04
C SER A 20 -4.00 10.89 -10.37
N LEU A 21 -2.69 11.11 -10.44
CA LEU A 21 -1.98 11.47 -11.67
C LEU A 21 -1.73 10.28 -12.59
N VAL A 22 -1.67 9.07 -12.03
CA VAL A 22 -1.45 7.81 -12.76
C VAL A 22 -2.38 6.74 -12.17
N PRO A 23 -3.67 6.73 -12.55
CA PRO A 23 -4.67 5.87 -11.95
C PRO A 23 -4.36 4.39 -12.14
N THR A 24 -4.56 3.60 -11.10
CA THR A 24 -4.35 2.14 -11.12
C THR A 24 -5.55 1.36 -11.65
N GLY A 25 -6.70 2.04 -11.81
CA GLY A 25 -7.97 1.42 -12.16
C GLY A 25 -8.69 0.75 -10.98
N CYS A 26 -8.11 0.76 -9.77
CA CYS A 26 -8.69 0.12 -8.58
C CYS A 26 -9.34 1.10 -7.59
N GLY A 27 -9.52 2.37 -7.97
CA GLY A 27 -10.00 3.43 -7.10
C GLY A 27 -8.90 4.43 -6.72
N GLY A 28 -9.21 5.36 -5.82
CA GLY A 28 -8.36 6.52 -5.50
C GLY A 28 -8.04 6.68 -4.01
N SER A 29 -8.67 5.89 -3.14
CA SER A 29 -8.41 5.93 -1.70
C SER A 29 -7.12 5.21 -1.34
N PHE A 30 -6.53 5.55 -0.20
CA PHE A 30 -5.33 4.91 0.32
C PHE A 30 -5.49 3.38 0.45
N GLY A 31 -6.65 2.91 0.90
CA GLY A 31 -6.92 1.48 1.07
C GLY A 31 -6.94 0.72 -0.26
N GLU A 32 -7.57 1.30 -1.28
CA GLU A 32 -7.62 0.75 -2.64
C GLU A 32 -6.23 0.72 -3.30
N ILE A 33 -5.46 1.80 -3.14
CA ILE A 33 -4.09 1.89 -3.64
C ILE A 33 -3.19 0.87 -2.95
N LEU A 34 -3.28 0.75 -1.63
CA LEU A 34 -2.53 -0.24 -0.85
C LEU A 34 -2.86 -1.67 -1.30
N CYS A 35 -4.15 -1.98 -1.49
CA CYS A 35 -4.61 -3.27 -1.96
C CYS A 35 -4.04 -3.59 -3.36
N PHE A 36 -4.13 -2.63 -4.29
CA PHE A 36 -3.58 -2.77 -5.63
C PHE A 36 -2.07 -3.07 -5.62
N GLU A 37 -1.28 -2.36 -4.80
CA GLU A 37 0.16 -2.56 -4.73
C GLU A 37 0.56 -3.93 -4.16
N LEU A 38 -0.22 -4.44 -3.20
CA LEU A 38 0.03 -5.73 -2.56
C LEU A 38 -0.49 -6.92 -3.39
N HIS A 39 -1.44 -6.69 -4.31
CA HIS A 39 -2.15 -7.79 -4.98
C HIS A 39 -2.22 -7.74 -6.51
N THR A 40 -1.77 -6.65 -7.15
CA THR A 40 -1.94 -6.44 -8.61
C THR A 40 -0.67 -5.92 -9.31
N GLN A 41 0.51 -6.06 -8.71
CA GLN A 41 1.80 -5.68 -9.34
C GLN A 41 2.42 -6.90 -10.06
N PRO A 42 3.22 -6.74 -11.14
CA PRO A 42 3.77 -7.86 -11.89
C PRO A 42 4.48 -8.90 -11.00
N ILE A 43 4.39 -10.17 -11.39
CA ILE A 43 4.78 -11.37 -10.62
C ILE A 43 6.09 -11.15 -9.86
N ASN A 44 6.01 -11.12 -8.53
CA ASN A 44 7.20 -11.28 -7.70
C ASN A 44 7.54 -12.78 -7.69
N SER A 45 8.64 -13.15 -8.34
CA SER A 45 9.08 -14.55 -8.43
C SER A 45 9.43 -15.18 -7.07
N ARG A 46 9.47 -14.38 -5.99
CA ARG A 46 9.67 -14.84 -4.61
C ARG A 46 8.35 -15.12 -3.87
N MET A 47 7.20 -14.73 -4.42
CA MET A 47 5.88 -15.03 -3.87
C MET A 47 5.33 -16.30 -4.52
N ASP A 48 5.62 -17.44 -3.90
CA ASP A 48 5.07 -18.77 -4.27
C ASP A 48 3.73 -19.06 -3.55
N CYS A 49 3.05 -18.03 -3.02
CA CYS A 49 1.74 -18.23 -2.40
C CYS A 49 0.64 -18.15 -3.46
N LYS A 50 -0.07 -19.27 -3.64
CA LYS A 50 -1.30 -19.30 -4.42
C LYS A 50 -2.36 -18.46 -3.71
N THR A 51 -3.01 -17.57 -4.45
CA THR A 51 -4.24 -16.91 -4.00
C THR A 51 -5.33 -17.95 -3.76
N PHE A 52 -6.40 -17.59 -3.04
CA PHE A 52 -7.55 -18.46 -2.81
C PHE A 52 -8.19 -19.00 -4.12
N SER A 53 -7.98 -18.28 -5.23
CA SER A 53 -8.43 -18.64 -6.58
C SER A 53 -7.43 -19.49 -7.39
N GLY A 54 -6.35 -19.97 -6.78
CA GLY A 54 -5.38 -20.88 -7.42
C GLY A 54 -4.38 -20.22 -8.38
N GLY A 55 -4.36 -18.87 -8.45
CA GLY A 55 -3.35 -18.10 -9.18
C GLY A 55 -2.15 -17.73 -8.29
N TYR A 56 -1.04 -17.26 -8.85
CA TYR A 56 0.07 -16.70 -8.07
C TYR A 56 -0.33 -15.32 -7.53
N SER A 57 0.00 -15.04 -6.26
CA SER A 57 -0.15 -13.69 -5.72
C SER A 57 0.86 -12.77 -6.41
N THR A 58 0.38 -11.85 -7.25
CA THR A 58 1.21 -10.88 -7.97
C THR A 58 1.21 -9.59 -7.14
N GLY A 59 2.35 -9.12 -6.64
CA GLY A 59 2.33 -8.02 -5.67
C GLY A 59 3.69 -7.65 -5.12
N LEU A 60 3.78 -6.46 -4.54
CA LEU A 60 4.96 -6.04 -3.80
C LEU A 60 4.91 -6.60 -2.37
N THR A 61 6.05 -7.09 -1.90
CA THR A 61 6.25 -7.30 -0.46
C THR A 61 6.24 -5.95 0.27
N PHE A 62 6.02 -5.95 1.59
CA PHE A 62 6.10 -4.71 2.39
C PHE A 62 7.46 -3.99 2.25
N LYS A 63 8.56 -4.73 2.06
CA LYS A 63 9.89 -4.14 1.84
C LYS A 63 9.96 -3.41 0.50
N GLU A 64 9.42 -4.01 -0.57
CA GLU A 64 9.41 -3.41 -1.90
C GLU A 64 8.45 -2.23 -1.97
N LEU A 65 7.29 -2.33 -1.34
CA LEU A 65 6.33 -1.23 -1.26
C LEU A 65 6.90 -0.04 -0.47
N ALA A 66 7.51 -0.31 0.70
CA ALA A 66 8.18 0.72 1.49
C ALA A 66 9.30 1.40 0.68
N LYS A 67 10.09 0.62 -0.06
CA LYS A 67 11.11 1.15 -0.98
C LYS A 67 10.49 1.99 -2.11
N LYS A 68 9.41 1.52 -2.76
CA LYS A 68 8.70 2.23 -3.84
C LYS A 68 8.16 3.57 -3.36
N TRP A 69 7.61 3.61 -2.15
CA TRP A 69 7.10 4.84 -1.55
C TRP A 69 8.18 5.69 -0.88
N GLY A 70 9.43 5.22 -0.76
CA GLY A 70 10.51 5.99 -0.15
C GLY A 70 10.37 6.15 1.37
N ILE A 71 9.77 5.16 2.04
CA ILE A 71 9.56 5.14 3.50
C ILE A 71 10.19 3.91 4.15
N SER A 72 10.30 3.92 5.47
CA SER A 72 10.70 2.73 6.23
C SER A 72 9.55 1.73 6.31
N THR A 73 9.88 0.44 6.40
CA THR A 73 8.88 -0.62 6.64
C THR A 73 8.11 -0.43 7.95
N ASN A 74 8.76 0.13 8.98
CA ASN A 74 8.08 0.45 10.24
C ASN A 74 7.01 1.52 10.02
N PHE A 75 7.32 2.59 9.28
CA PHE A 75 6.35 3.64 8.98
C PHE A 75 5.22 3.14 8.07
N LEU A 76 5.51 2.24 7.13
CA LEU A 76 4.46 1.55 6.36
C LEU A 76 3.53 0.75 7.29
N GLY A 77 4.08 0.02 8.27
CA GLY A 77 3.27 -0.69 9.27
C GLY A 77 2.37 0.25 10.08
N GLU A 78 2.87 1.42 10.47
CA GLU A 78 2.07 2.44 11.14
C GLU A 78 0.93 2.97 10.27
N LEU A 79 1.18 3.23 8.98
CA LEU A 79 0.16 3.67 8.01
C LEU A 79 -0.96 2.65 7.86
N ILE A 80 -0.60 1.36 7.73
CA ILE A 80 -1.57 0.26 7.61
C ILE A 80 -2.36 0.12 8.91
N ALA A 81 -1.68 0.10 10.06
CA ALA A 81 -2.33 -0.05 11.35
C ALA A 81 -3.31 1.09 11.66
N ASP A 82 -2.96 2.33 11.33
CA ASP A 82 -3.87 3.46 11.47
C ASP A 82 -5.08 3.34 10.53
N HIS A 83 -4.91 2.76 9.33
CA HIS A 83 -5.99 2.63 8.35
C HIS A 83 -7.00 1.60 8.84
N CYS A 84 -6.51 0.45 9.29
CA CYS A 84 -7.34 -0.60 9.87
C CYS A 84 -8.09 -0.17 11.14
N LYS A 85 -7.60 0.83 11.88
CA LYS A 85 -8.31 1.39 13.05
C LYS A 85 -9.47 2.32 12.68
N LYS A 86 -9.52 2.78 11.42
CA LYS A 86 -10.53 3.71 10.90
C LYS A 86 -11.62 3.02 10.08
N LEU A 87 -11.46 1.71 9.82
CA LEU A 87 -12.48 0.82 9.25
C LEU A 87 -13.46 0.39 10.34
#